data_AF-A0A558DLS3-F1
#
_entry.id   AF-A0A558DLS3-F1
#
_cell.length_a   1.000
_cell.length_b   1.000
_cell.length_c   1.000
_cell.angle_alpha   90.00
_cell.angle_beta   90.00
_cell.angle_gamma   90.00
#
_symmetry.space_group_name_H-M   'P 1'
#
loop_
_entity.id
_entity.type
_entity.pdbx_description
1 polymer ?
#
loop_
_entity_poly.entity_id
_entity_poly.type
_entity_poly.pdbx_seq_one_letter_code
_entity_poly.pdbx_strand_id
1 'polypeptide(L)'
;MTDELSFAEKFQLLVDVARKPDGTPYSDKELAEMTGLTKMYIWQLRTGRRGEPRNSNLRKIAQALRVDPDYFSSEEAFNAVHQPSGATQPTDESAAPDESDEPFAIKLRRLFASVKREDGSDYTPVELAESIGVSAAEVQDLLAGTLQPGGDHLPVKIAEFFAAQPEYFRNTVRGRDLNRQYELLARLGEQNVRQIATRASRLPPDKLRDVLAYLDFQAGQGQGPDENSSE
;
A
#
# COMPACT_ATOMS: atom_id res chain seq x y z
N MET A 1 21.81 19.22 -14.61
CA MET A 1 22.60 18.06 -14.19
C MET A 1 21.63 17.20 -13.41
N THR A 2 21.06 16.16 -14.03
CA THR A 2 20.29 15.15 -13.31
C THR A 2 21.28 14.39 -12.44
N ASP A 3 21.19 14.58 -11.12
CA ASP A 3 22.07 13.90 -10.18
C ASP A 3 21.62 12.45 -10.07
N GLU A 4 22.33 11.55 -10.75
CA GLU A 4 22.04 10.12 -10.73
C GLU A 4 22.45 9.55 -9.36
N LEU A 5 21.54 8.81 -8.72
CA LEU A 5 21.81 8.22 -7.41
C LEU A 5 23.04 7.30 -7.47
N SER A 6 23.96 7.48 -6.52
CA SER A 6 25.11 6.60 -6.35
C SER A 6 24.69 5.20 -5.93
N PHE A 7 25.59 4.22 -6.12
CA PHE A 7 25.38 2.84 -5.63
C PHE A 7 25.02 2.81 -4.14
N ALA A 8 25.68 3.63 -3.32
CA ALA A 8 25.44 3.68 -1.89
C ALA A 8 24.04 4.16 -1.56
N GLU A 9 23.55 5.18 -2.26
CA GLU A 9 22.18 5.69 -2.11
C GLU A 9 21.15 4.65 -2.58
N LYS A 10 21.34 4.05 -3.76
CA LYS A 10 20.47 2.95 -4.25
C LYS A 10 20.46 1.78 -3.27
N PHE A 11 21.61 1.45 -2.66
CA PHE A 11 21.70 0.35 -1.70
C PHE A 11 21.05 0.68 -0.36
N GLN A 12 21.24 1.89 0.15
CA GLN A 12 20.56 2.36 1.35
C GLN A 12 19.03 2.34 1.17
N LEU A 13 18.54 2.86 0.05
CA LEU A 13 17.11 2.84 -0.29
C LEU A 13 16.56 1.40 -0.36
N LEU A 14 17.30 0.49 -1.00
CA LEU A 14 16.89 -0.91 -1.08
C LEU A 14 16.78 -1.56 0.31
N VAL A 15 17.73 -1.30 1.20
CA VAL A 15 17.69 -1.80 2.59
C VAL A 15 16.53 -1.17 3.37
N ASP A 16 16.22 0.09 3.10
CA ASP A 16 15.10 0.81 3.73
C ASP A 16 13.74 0.34 3.23
N VAL A 17 13.64 -0.26 2.05
CA VAL A 17 12.40 -0.85 1.51
C VAL A 17 12.29 -2.34 1.85
N ALA A 18 13.39 -3.08 1.84
CA ALA A 18 13.40 -4.50 2.13
C ALA A 18 12.97 -4.77 3.59
N ARG A 19 11.98 -5.64 3.76
CA ARG A 19 11.49 -6.06 5.09
C ARG A 19 11.62 -7.55 5.25
N LYS A 20 11.98 -7.96 6.46
CA LYS A 20 11.90 -9.36 6.87
C LYS A 20 10.44 -9.84 6.87
N PRO A 21 10.19 -11.16 6.91
CA PRO A 21 8.84 -11.70 7.06
C PRO A 21 8.10 -11.20 8.32
N ASP A 22 8.86 -10.82 9.35
CA ASP A 22 8.35 -10.23 10.60
C ASP A 22 8.09 -8.71 10.52
N GLY A 23 8.32 -8.08 9.36
CA GLY A 23 8.11 -6.66 9.13
C GLY A 23 9.21 -5.73 9.67
N THR A 24 10.28 -6.27 10.25
CA THR A 24 11.42 -5.47 10.74
C THR A 24 12.50 -5.29 9.66
N PRO A 25 13.29 -4.19 9.67
CA PRO A 25 14.35 -3.95 8.68
C PRO A 25 15.52 -4.92 8.87
N TYR A 26 16.27 -5.15 7.79
CA TYR A 26 17.49 -5.95 7.83
C TYR A 26 18.65 -5.17 8.47
N SER A 27 19.33 -5.79 9.44
CA SER A 27 20.56 -5.26 10.01
C SER A 27 21.78 -5.59 9.14
N ASP A 28 22.86 -4.80 9.28
CA ASP A 28 24.14 -5.07 8.58
C ASP A 28 24.69 -6.49 8.90
N LYS A 29 24.34 -7.05 10.07
CA LYS A 29 24.73 -8.41 10.46
C LYS A 29 23.94 -9.47 9.69
N GLU A 30 22.62 -9.33 9.58
CA GLU A 30 21.77 -10.26 8.84
C GLU A 30 22.11 -10.23 7.35
N LEU A 31 22.35 -9.05 6.77
CA LEU A 31 22.78 -8.92 5.37
C LEU A 31 24.13 -9.59 5.13
N ALA A 32 25.06 -9.49 6.08
CA ALA A 32 26.36 -10.18 6.00
C ALA A 32 26.18 -11.71 5.98
N GLU A 33 25.32 -12.24 6.85
CA GLU A 33 25.01 -13.68 6.91
C GLU A 33 24.35 -14.17 5.61
N MET A 34 23.37 -13.43 5.08
CA MET A 34 22.65 -13.80 3.86
C MET A 34 23.51 -13.74 2.59
N THR A 35 24.41 -12.76 2.51
CA THR A 35 25.26 -12.55 1.32
C THR A 35 26.59 -13.31 1.38
N GLY A 36 26.99 -13.77 2.57
CA GLY A 36 28.34 -14.28 2.82
C GLY A 36 29.43 -13.19 2.73
N LEU A 37 29.06 -11.92 2.83
CA LEU A 37 29.98 -10.77 2.90
C LEU A 37 30.23 -10.38 4.36
N THR A 38 31.26 -9.60 4.64
CA THR A 38 31.50 -9.17 6.03
C THR A 38 30.56 -8.02 6.41
N LYS A 39 30.13 -7.96 7.68
CA LYS A 39 29.31 -6.87 8.21
C LYS A 39 29.92 -5.48 7.93
N MET A 40 31.24 -5.36 8.10
CA MET A 40 31.97 -4.12 7.81
C MET A 40 31.90 -3.75 6.33
N TYR A 41 31.99 -4.73 5.42
CA TYR A 41 31.90 -4.49 3.98
C TYR A 41 30.49 -4.02 3.58
N ILE A 42 29.43 -4.62 4.13
CA ILE A 42 28.04 -4.17 3.92
C ILE A 42 27.86 -2.73 4.38
N TRP A 43 28.31 -2.40 5.61
CA TRP A 43 28.22 -1.04 6.15
C TRP A 43 29.01 -0.02 5.30
N GLN A 44 30.20 -0.38 4.82
CA GLN A 44 31.00 0.50 3.95
C GLN A 44 30.33 0.79 2.62
N LEU A 45 29.69 -0.22 2.01
CA LEU A 45 28.92 -0.06 0.78
C LEU A 45 27.70 0.84 1.00
N ARG A 46 26.96 0.63 2.10
CA ARG A 46 25.75 1.38 2.45
C ARG A 46 26.03 2.85 2.77
N THR A 47 27.17 3.13 3.39
CA THR A 47 27.59 4.49 3.77
C THR A 47 28.42 5.21 2.70
N GLY A 48 28.61 4.61 1.53
CA GLY A 48 29.43 5.18 0.45
C GLY A 48 30.92 5.26 0.73
N ARG A 49 31.39 4.71 1.86
CA ARG A 49 32.83 4.59 2.20
C ARG A 49 33.56 3.63 1.29
N ARG A 50 32.81 2.79 0.57
CA ARG A 50 33.30 1.95 -0.51
C ARG A 50 32.42 2.16 -1.73
N GLY A 51 33.08 2.31 -2.89
CA GLY A 51 32.39 2.41 -4.17
C GLY A 51 31.74 1.10 -4.60
N GLU A 52 31.23 1.09 -5.82
CA GLU A 52 30.48 -0.04 -6.37
C GLU A 52 31.23 -1.38 -6.23
N PRO A 53 30.57 -2.42 -5.70
CA PRO A 53 31.18 -3.72 -5.54
C PRO A 53 31.33 -4.44 -6.88
N ARG A 54 32.14 -5.51 -6.91
CA ARG A 54 32.17 -6.41 -8.09
C ARG A 54 30.79 -7.00 -8.35
N ASN A 55 30.47 -7.27 -9.63
CA ASN A 55 29.19 -7.85 -10.05
C ASN A 55 28.81 -9.13 -9.27
N SER A 56 29.80 -9.96 -8.91
CA SER A 56 29.58 -11.16 -8.07
C SER A 56 28.99 -10.85 -6.69
N ASN A 57 29.43 -9.76 -6.05
CA ASN A 57 28.93 -9.33 -4.74
C ASN A 57 27.60 -8.59 -4.87
N LEU A 58 27.42 -7.84 -5.96
CA LEU A 58 26.16 -7.19 -6.30
C LEU A 58 25.03 -8.23 -6.47
N ARG A 59 25.27 -9.30 -7.25
CA ARG A 59 24.30 -10.40 -7.40
C ARG A 59 23.94 -11.07 -6.08
N LYS A 60 24.91 -11.26 -5.18
CA LYS A 60 24.66 -11.81 -3.83
C LYS A 60 23.75 -10.88 -3.02
N ILE A 61 23.98 -9.57 -3.08
CA ILE A 61 23.15 -8.57 -2.40
C ILE A 61 21.73 -8.57 -2.99
N ALA A 62 21.59 -8.54 -4.32
CA ALA A 62 20.30 -8.57 -5.00
C ALA A 62 19.51 -9.84 -4.66
N GLN A 63 20.17 -11.01 -4.69
CA GLN A 63 19.55 -12.28 -4.32
C GLN A 63 19.11 -12.32 -2.85
N ALA A 64 19.94 -11.82 -1.93
CA ALA A 64 19.61 -11.77 -0.51
C ALA A 64 18.36 -10.92 -0.25
N LEU A 65 18.22 -9.81 -0.96
CA LEU A 65 17.10 -8.87 -0.82
C LEU A 65 15.95 -9.15 -1.80
N ARG A 66 16.05 -10.24 -2.58
CA ARG A 66 15.04 -10.70 -3.54
C ARG A 66 14.65 -9.65 -4.59
N VAL A 67 15.65 -8.90 -5.07
CA VAL A 67 15.48 -7.96 -6.19
C VAL A 67 16.27 -8.42 -7.41
N ASP A 68 15.89 -7.91 -8.57
CA ASP A 68 16.64 -8.13 -9.80
C ASP A 68 18.07 -7.54 -9.67
N PRO A 69 19.14 -8.26 -10.10
CA PRO A 69 20.49 -7.72 -10.13
C PRO A 69 20.63 -6.38 -10.86
N ASP A 70 19.77 -6.10 -11.84
CA ASP A 70 19.83 -4.89 -12.63
C ASP A 70 19.32 -3.65 -11.85
N TYR A 71 18.74 -3.84 -10.66
CA TYR A 71 18.29 -2.78 -9.75
C TYR A 71 19.32 -1.65 -9.56
N PHE A 72 20.61 -1.98 -9.46
CA PHE A 72 21.66 -0.98 -9.21
C PHE A 72 22.10 -0.24 -10.47
N SER A 73 21.85 -0.82 -11.65
CA SER A 73 22.41 -0.37 -12.93
C SER A 73 21.35 0.20 -13.88
N SER A 74 20.09 -0.18 -13.72
CA SER A 74 18.99 0.21 -14.59
C SER A 74 18.00 1.09 -13.84
N GLU A 75 17.71 2.28 -14.36
CA GLU A 75 16.63 3.12 -13.85
C GLU A 75 15.28 2.39 -13.89
N GLU A 76 15.02 1.57 -14.92
CA GLU A 76 13.81 0.75 -15.01
C GLU A 76 13.69 -0.25 -13.84
N ALA A 77 14.74 -1.03 -13.55
CA ALA A 77 14.75 -1.97 -12.44
C ALA A 77 14.76 -1.28 -11.06
N PHE A 78 15.45 -0.13 -10.94
CA PHE A 78 15.41 0.71 -9.75
C PHE A 78 13.99 1.21 -9.48
N ASN A 79 13.34 1.72 -10.53
CA ASN A 79 11.96 2.18 -10.50
C ASN A 79 11.01 1.02 -10.26
N ALA A 80 11.19 -0.18 -10.82
CA ALA A 80 10.31 -1.33 -10.53
C ALA A 80 10.20 -1.64 -9.02
N VAL A 81 11.27 -1.38 -8.25
CA VAL A 81 11.29 -1.55 -6.79
C VAL A 81 10.72 -0.34 -6.03
N HIS A 82 10.89 0.89 -6.53
CA HIS A 82 10.55 2.14 -5.82
C HIS A 82 9.28 2.85 -6.36
N GLN A 83 8.87 2.45 -7.55
CA GLN A 83 7.80 2.94 -8.40
C GLN A 83 7.30 1.78 -9.29
N PRO A 84 6.49 0.82 -8.82
CA PRO A 84 5.77 -0.03 -9.74
C PRO A 84 4.73 0.80 -10.51
N SER A 85 5.17 1.33 -11.65
CA SER A 85 4.36 1.63 -12.83
C SER A 85 4.68 0.51 -13.83
N GLY A 86 3.65 -0.24 -14.22
CA GLY A 86 3.78 -1.61 -14.72
C GLY A 86 4.36 -1.80 -16.12
N ALA A 87 4.76 -3.05 -16.40
CA ALA A 87 4.63 -3.71 -17.70
C ALA A 87 4.91 -5.24 -17.62
N THR A 88 4.00 -6.04 -18.19
CA THR A 88 4.13 -7.41 -18.78
C THR A 88 4.33 -8.61 -17.84
N GLN A 89 3.57 -9.73 -17.88
CA GLN A 89 2.77 -10.48 -18.88
C GLN A 89 1.67 -11.33 -18.16
N PRO A 90 0.75 -12.09 -18.82
CA PRO A 90 0.26 -12.10 -20.22
C PRO A 90 -1.27 -11.85 -20.30
N THR A 91 -1.79 -11.75 -21.53
CA THR A 91 -3.21 -11.83 -21.93
C THR A 91 -4.10 -12.61 -20.97
N ASP A 92 -5.01 -11.92 -20.28
CA ASP A 92 -6.41 -12.30 -20.26
C ASP A 92 -7.30 -11.12 -19.87
N GLU A 93 -8.47 -11.07 -20.51
CA GLU A 93 -9.47 -10.02 -20.47
C GLU A 93 -10.07 -9.82 -19.07
N SER A 94 -9.85 -8.66 -18.45
CA SER A 94 -10.86 -7.92 -17.65
C SER A 94 -10.21 -6.66 -17.08
N ALA A 95 -10.37 -5.55 -17.79
CA ALA A 95 -9.98 -4.24 -17.31
C ALA A 95 -10.92 -3.81 -16.16
N ALA A 96 -10.44 -3.87 -14.92
CA ALA A 96 -10.90 -2.95 -13.89
C ALA A 96 -10.32 -1.55 -14.22
N PRO A 97 -11.12 -0.48 -14.09
CA PRO A 97 -10.77 0.83 -14.62
C PRO A 97 -9.55 1.40 -13.92
N ASP A 98 -8.74 2.16 -14.68
CA ASP A 98 -7.65 3.02 -14.22
C ASP A 98 -7.89 3.57 -12.79
N GLU A 99 -7.07 3.15 -11.82
CA GLU A 99 -6.94 3.80 -10.50
C GLU A 99 -6.32 5.20 -10.69
N SER A 100 -7.07 6.09 -11.35
CA SER A 100 -6.86 7.53 -11.30
C SER A 100 -6.78 7.98 -9.83
N ASP A 101 -5.91 8.95 -9.54
CA ASP A 101 -5.57 9.40 -8.19
C ASP A 101 -6.83 9.64 -7.35
N GLU A 102 -7.17 8.70 -6.48
CA GLU A 102 -8.45 8.70 -5.78
C GLU A 102 -8.57 9.97 -4.90
N PRO A 103 -9.70 10.69 -4.95
CA PRO A 103 -9.82 11.98 -4.25
C PRO A 103 -9.55 11.85 -2.75
N PHE A 104 -8.89 12.86 -2.17
CA PHE A 104 -8.59 12.92 -0.74
C PHE A 104 -9.83 12.63 0.14
N ALA A 105 -10.98 13.18 -0.23
CA ALA A 105 -12.25 12.98 0.45
C ALA A 105 -12.64 11.50 0.56
N ILE A 106 -12.41 10.70 -0.48
CA ILE A 106 -12.73 9.27 -0.50
C ILE A 106 -11.81 8.51 0.46
N LYS A 107 -10.50 8.81 0.41
CA LYS A 107 -9.50 8.26 1.35
C LYS A 107 -9.86 8.62 2.79
N LEU A 108 -10.23 9.87 3.07
CA LEU A 108 -10.64 10.30 4.40
C LEU A 108 -11.89 9.55 4.91
N ARG A 109 -12.96 9.45 4.09
CA ARG A 109 -14.17 8.69 4.44
C ARG A 109 -13.85 7.22 4.71
N ARG A 110 -12.94 6.62 3.94
CA ARG A 110 -12.51 5.24 4.12
C ARG A 110 -11.84 5.02 5.48
N LEU A 111 -11.01 5.95 5.97
CA LEU A 111 -10.45 5.87 7.32
C LEU A 111 -11.55 5.85 8.40
N PHE A 112 -12.54 6.75 8.31
CA PHE A 112 -13.68 6.73 9.23
C PHE A 112 -14.45 5.40 9.21
N ALA A 113 -14.60 4.80 8.03
CA ALA A 113 -15.31 3.53 7.89
C ALA A 113 -14.53 2.33 8.44
N SER A 114 -13.20 2.34 8.32
CA SER A 114 -12.32 1.20 8.57
C SER A 114 -11.68 1.19 9.96
N VAL A 115 -11.41 2.35 10.55
CA VAL A 115 -10.75 2.47 11.85
C VAL A 115 -11.79 2.70 12.94
N LYS A 116 -11.79 1.84 13.96
CA LYS A 116 -12.66 1.95 15.15
C LYS A 116 -11.86 2.44 16.33
N ARG A 117 -12.55 3.11 17.27
CA ARG A 117 -12.01 3.45 18.59
C ARG A 117 -11.69 2.18 19.38
N GLU A 118 -10.96 2.32 20.48
CA GLU A 118 -10.68 1.23 21.42
C GLU A 118 -11.95 0.58 22.00
N ASP A 119 -13.02 1.37 22.16
CA ASP A 119 -14.33 0.89 22.63
C ASP A 119 -15.20 0.28 21.51
N GLY A 120 -14.69 0.24 20.26
CA GLY A 120 -15.36 -0.31 19.09
C GLY A 120 -16.33 0.64 18.38
N SER A 121 -16.48 1.88 18.85
CA SER A 121 -17.35 2.89 18.22
C SER A 121 -16.63 3.68 17.10
N ASP A 122 -17.41 4.39 16.27
CA ASP A 122 -16.90 5.13 15.09
C ASP A 122 -16.45 6.54 15.47
N TYR A 123 -15.25 6.95 15.05
CA TYR A 123 -14.76 8.33 15.17
C TYR A 123 -15.74 9.34 14.56
N THR A 124 -15.83 10.54 15.13
CA THR A 124 -16.67 11.63 14.59
C THR A 124 -15.84 12.71 13.90
N PRO A 125 -16.41 13.44 12.92
CA PRO A 125 -15.75 14.60 12.32
C PRO A 125 -15.39 15.70 13.34
N VAL A 126 -16.19 15.83 14.39
CA VAL A 126 -15.96 16.82 15.47
C VAL A 126 -14.71 16.46 16.27
N GLU A 127 -14.55 15.21 16.65
CA GLU A 127 -13.34 14.75 17.35
C GLU A 127 -12.08 14.90 16.52
N LEU A 128 -12.16 14.56 15.22
CA LEU A 128 -11.03 14.76 14.32
C LEU A 128 -10.64 16.24 14.27
N ALA A 129 -11.62 17.13 14.14
CA ALA A 129 -11.41 18.58 14.10
C ALA A 129 -10.73 19.10 15.38
N GLU A 130 -11.26 18.70 16.54
CA GLU A 130 -10.70 19.06 17.85
C GLU A 130 -9.26 18.55 18.02
N SER A 131 -8.97 17.33 17.55
CA SER A 131 -7.65 16.72 17.71
C SER A 131 -6.58 17.37 16.84
N ILE A 132 -6.88 17.71 15.58
CA ILE A 132 -5.88 18.25 14.64
C ILE A 132 -5.81 19.79 14.64
N GLY A 133 -6.73 20.44 15.36
CA GLY A 133 -6.78 21.89 15.56
C GLY A 133 -7.40 22.66 14.39
N VAL A 134 -8.46 22.11 13.80
CA VAL A 134 -9.23 22.73 12.71
C VAL A 134 -10.71 22.84 13.10
N SER A 135 -11.51 23.55 12.33
CA SER A 135 -12.96 23.63 12.56
C SER A 135 -13.68 22.36 12.10
N ALA A 136 -14.79 22.03 12.77
CA ALA A 136 -15.65 20.92 12.33
C ALA A 136 -16.21 21.15 10.92
N ALA A 137 -16.42 22.41 10.52
CA ALA A 137 -16.83 22.77 9.17
C ALA A 137 -15.76 22.41 8.12
N GLU A 138 -14.49 22.72 8.38
CA GLU A 138 -13.38 22.35 7.48
C GLU A 138 -13.29 20.83 7.29
N VAL A 139 -13.48 20.04 8.36
CA VAL A 139 -13.50 18.57 8.23
C VAL A 139 -14.68 18.09 7.39
N GLN A 140 -15.85 18.72 7.53
CA GLN A 140 -17.02 18.40 6.70
C GLN A 140 -16.78 18.76 5.23
N ASP A 141 -16.12 19.88 4.95
CA ASP A 141 -15.77 20.27 3.57
C ASP A 141 -14.72 19.33 2.95
N LEU A 142 -13.75 18.87 3.74
CA LEU A 142 -12.78 17.83 3.33
C LEU A 142 -13.48 16.50 3.05
N LEU A 143 -14.44 16.11 3.90
CA LEU A 143 -15.24 14.91 3.70
C LEU A 143 -16.14 15.03 2.47
N ALA A 144 -16.73 16.19 2.22
CA ALA A 144 -17.55 16.45 1.04
C ALA A 144 -16.72 16.50 -0.25
N GLY A 145 -15.43 16.82 -0.14
CA GLY A 145 -14.54 17.07 -1.27
C GLY A 145 -14.67 18.48 -1.85
N THR A 146 -15.34 19.39 -1.15
CA THR A 146 -15.43 20.82 -1.48
C THR A 146 -14.16 21.57 -1.10
N LEU A 147 -13.39 21.03 -0.14
CA LEU A 147 -12.09 21.54 0.27
C LEU A 147 -11.01 20.47 0.04
N GLN A 148 -9.86 20.88 -0.48
CA GLN A 148 -8.65 20.06 -0.56
C GLN A 148 -7.75 20.37 0.65
N PRO A 149 -7.02 19.38 1.18
CA PRO A 149 -6.08 19.65 2.26
C PRO A 149 -4.96 20.59 1.77
N GLY A 150 -4.78 21.71 2.47
CA GLY A 150 -3.68 22.62 2.18
C GLY A 150 -2.35 22.05 2.70
N GLY A 151 -1.38 21.86 1.80
CA GLY A 151 -0.02 21.38 2.13
C GLY A 151 0.04 19.96 2.72
N ASP A 152 1.25 19.53 3.08
CA ASP A 152 1.50 18.15 3.53
C ASP A 152 1.18 17.91 5.01
N HIS A 153 1.04 18.95 5.82
CA HIS A 153 0.89 18.82 7.27
C HIS A 153 -0.47 18.28 7.69
N LEU A 154 -1.55 18.66 6.98
CA LEU A 154 -2.91 18.26 7.36
C LEU A 154 -3.15 16.75 7.12
N PRO A 155 -2.78 16.16 5.96
CA PRO A 155 -2.86 14.71 5.76
C PRO A 155 -2.06 13.90 6.79
N VAL A 156 -0.89 14.39 7.21
CA VAL A 156 -0.05 13.73 8.24
C VAL A 156 -0.78 13.69 9.58
N LYS A 157 -1.30 14.82 10.06
CA LYS A 157 -2.05 14.88 11.32
C LYS A 157 -3.29 13.99 11.31
N ILE A 158 -4.00 13.94 10.18
CA ILE A 158 -5.16 13.07 10.01
C ILE A 158 -4.74 11.60 10.06
N ALA A 159 -3.65 11.22 9.37
CA ALA A 159 -3.13 9.85 9.42
C ALA A 159 -2.75 9.46 10.86
N GLU A 160 -2.05 10.33 11.59
CA GLU A 160 -1.67 10.12 12.99
C GLU A 160 -2.89 9.92 13.90
N PHE A 161 -3.96 10.73 13.75
CA PHE A 161 -5.20 10.59 14.52
C PHE A 161 -5.82 9.19 14.38
N PHE A 162 -5.84 8.64 13.16
CA PHE A 162 -6.36 7.30 12.88
C PHE A 162 -5.33 6.18 13.10
N ALA A 163 -4.14 6.48 13.63
CA ALA A 163 -3.01 5.57 13.72
C ALA A 163 -2.65 4.91 12.36
N ALA A 164 -2.88 5.62 11.25
CA ALA A 164 -2.55 5.23 9.90
C ALA A 164 -1.15 5.73 9.50
N GLN A 165 -0.56 5.13 8.46
CA GLN A 165 0.72 5.57 7.92
C GLN A 165 0.55 6.85 7.08
N PRO A 166 1.41 7.88 7.22
CA PRO A 166 1.30 9.12 6.44
C PRO A 166 1.29 8.92 4.91
N GLU A 167 1.99 7.88 4.43
CA GLU A 167 2.00 7.48 3.02
C GLU A 167 0.62 7.15 2.44
N TYR A 168 -0.37 6.86 3.29
CA TYR A 168 -1.74 6.51 2.90
C TYR A 168 -2.39 7.55 1.97
N PHE A 169 -2.18 8.84 2.22
CA PHE A 169 -2.78 9.90 1.40
C PHE A 169 -2.00 10.18 0.12
N ARG A 170 -0.79 9.66 -0.01
CA ARG A 170 0.09 9.93 -1.15
C ARG A 170 -0.24 9.01 -2.32
N ASN A 171 -0.04 9.52 -3.54
CA ASN A 171 -0.12 8.71 -4.76
C ASN A 171 1.17 7.94 -5.00
N THR A 172 1.58 7.15 -3.99
CA THR A 172 2.67 6.20 -4.11
C THR A 172 2.09 4.80 -4.18
N VAL A 173 2.90 3.86 -4.59
CA VAL A 173 2.54 2.43 -4.61
C VAL A 173 2.15 1.96 -3.22
N ARG A 174 2.96 2.35 -2.22
CA ARG A 174 2.66 2.05 -0.83
C ARG A 174 1.34 2.68 -0.39
N GLY A 175 1.08 3.92 -0.80
CA GLY A 175 -0.20 4.59 -0.57
C GLY A 175 -1.37 3.83 -1.19
N ARG A 176 -1.26 3.37 -2.44
CA ARG A 176 -2.29 2.55 -3.11
C ARG A 176 -2.52 1.21 -2.40
N ASP A 177 -1.47 0.52 -2.00
CA ASP A 177 -1.59 -0.73 -1.24
C ASP A 177 -2.27 -0.53 0.12
N LEU A 178 -1.91 0.54 0.84
CA LEU A 178 -2.59 0.90 2.09
C LEU A 178 -4.06 1.21 1.82
N ASN A 179 -4.38 1.93 0.75
CA ASN A 179 -5.76 2.24 0.36
C ASN A 179 -6.59 0.97 0.13
N ARG A 180 -6.07 -0.03 -0.60
CA ARG A 180 -6.74 -1.33 -0.79
C ARG A 180 -6.97 -2.08 0.52
N GLN A 181 -6.00 -2.04 1.45
CA GLN A 181 -6.14 -2.68 2.77
C GLN A 181 -7.25 -2.03 3.60
N TYR A 182 -7.25 -0.69 3.69
CA TYR A 182 -8.31 0.03 4.40
C TYR A 182 -9.67 -0.10 3.72
N GLU A 183 -9.71 -0.29 2.40
CA GLU A 183 -10.95 -0.53 1.68
C GLU A 183 -11.56 -1.88 2.07
N LEU A 184 -10.74 -2.92 2.12
CA LEU A 184 -11.18 -4.22 2.62
C LEU A 184 -11.70 -4.12 4.06
N LEU A 185 -11.00 -3.41 4.94
CA LEU A 185 -11.43 -3.19 6.32
C LEU A 185 -12.76 -2.42 6.39
N ALA A 186 -12.93 -1.38 5.58
CA ALA A 186 -14.18 -0.63 5.50
C ALA A 186 -15.34 -1.54 5.08
N ARG A 187 -15.15 -2.37 4.04
CA ARG A 187 -16.14 -3.34 3.56
C ARG A 187 -16.47 -4.39 4.63
N LEU A 188 -15.48 -4.93 5.34
CA LEU A 188 -15.70 -5.85 6.46
C LEU A 188 -16.44 -5.18 7.63
N GLY A 189 -16.30 -3.86 7.76
CA GLY A 189 -17.04 -3.04 8.71
C GLY A 189 -18.50 -2.81 8.32
N GLU A 190 -18.94 -3.11 7.10
CA GLU A 190 -20.33 -2.89 6.72
C GLU A 190 -21.29 -3.84 7.46
N GLN A 191 -22.44 -3.33 7.89
CA GLN A 191 -23.42 -4.13 8.65
C GLN A 191 -23.86 -5.38 7.87
N ASN A 192 -24.04 -5.26 6.56
CA ASN A 192 -24.47 -6.36 5.70
C ASN A 192 -23.40 -7.46 5.62
N VAL A 193 -22.14 -7.09 5.43
CA VAL A 193 -21.00 -8.02 5.39
C VAL A 193 -20.82 -8.71 6.75
N ARG A 194 -20.93 -7.96 7.86
CA ARG A 194 -20.89 -8.52 9.21
C ARG A 194 -22.04 -9.49 9.49
N GLN A 195 -23.25 -9.17 9.02
CA GLN A 195 -24.40 -10.07 9.14
C GLN A 195 -24.22 -11.35 8.33
N ILE A 196 -23.71 -11.26 7.10
CA ILE A 196 -23.39 -12.42 6.27
C ILE A 196 -22.35 -13.28 6.98
N ALA A 197 -21.23 -12.71 7.44
CA ALA A 197 -20.20 -13.43 8.17
C ALA A 197 -20.74 -14.13 9.45
N THR A 198 -21.59 -13.44 10.21
CA THR A 198 -22.21 -13.98 11.43
C THR A 198 -23.18 -15.13 11.15
N ARG A 199 -23.92 -15.07 10.04
CA ARG A 199 -24.82 -16.16 9.62
C ARG A 199 -24.03 -17.32 9.02
N ALA A 200 -23.04 -17.03 8.20
CA ALA A 200 -22.16 -18.00 7.56
C ALA A 200 -21.36 -18.82 8.57
N SER A 201 -20.91 -18.24 9.68
CA SER A 201 -20.18 -18.95 10.74
C SER A 201 -20.99 -20.04 11.46
N ARG A 202 -22.32 -20.05 11.28
CA ARG A 202 -23.23 -21.08 11.83
C ARG A 202 -23.51 -22.23 10.84
N LEU A 203 -23.03 -22.13 9.60
CA LEU A 203 -23.30 -23.13 8.57
C LEU A 203 -22.26 -24.27 8.60
N PRO A 204 -22.67 -25.50 8.26
CA PRO A 204 -21.73 -26.58 7.96
C PRO A 204 -20.82 -26.24 6.76
N PRO A 205 -19.58 -26.77 6.69
CA PRO A 205 -18.62 -26.43 5.63
C PRO A 205 -19.14 -26.61 4.20
N ASP A 206 -19.91 -27.67 3.93
CA ASP A 206 -20.47 -27.92 2.59
C ASP A 206 -21.53 -26.88 2.21
N LYS A 207 -22.30 -26.39 3.18
CA LYS A 207 -23.30 -25.33 2.95
C LYS A 207 -22.65 -23.95 2.81
N LEU A 208 -21.50 -23.73 3.45
CA LEU A 208 -20.71 -22.52 3.24
C LEU A 208 -20.20 -22.44 1.79
N ARG A 209 -19.79 -23.58 1.20
CA ARG A 209 -19.39 -23.64 -0.21
C ARG A 209 -20.53 -23.30 -1.16
N ASP A 210 -21.74 -23.79 -0.90
CA ASP A 210 -22.94 -23.44 -1.67
C ASP A 210 -23.20 -21.92 -1.64
N VAL A 211 -23.05 -21.29 -0.47
CA VAL A 211 -23.21 -19.83 -0.31
C VAL A 211 -22.11 -19.05 -1.05
N LEU A 212 -20.85 -19.48 -0.97
CA LEU A 212 -19.74 -18.85 -1.69
C LEU A 212 -19.96 -18.93 -3.21
N ALA A 213 -20.32 -20.10 -3.73
CA ALA A 213 -20.61 -20.28 -5.15
C ALA A 213 -21.77 -19.40 -5.64
N TYR A 214 -22.81 -19.20 -4.80
CA TYR A 214 -23.90 -18.28 -5.12
C TYR A 214 -23.44 -16.82 -5.16
N LEU A 215 -22.58 -16.40 -4.22
CA LEU A 215 -22.00 -15.05 -4.22
C LEU A 215 -21.12 -14.81 -5.45
N ASP A 216 -20.27 -15.78 -5.82
CA ASP A 216 -19.42 -15.71 -7.01
C ASP A 216 -20.26 -15.64 -8.29
N PHE A 217 -21.34 -16.42 -8.37
CA PHE A 217 -22.30 -16.36 -9.49
C PHE A 217 -22.97 -14.99 -9.60
N GLN A 218 -23.44 -14.43 -8.49
CA GLN A 218 -24.07 -13.10 -8.49
C GLN A 218 -23.07 -11.99 -8.84
N ALA A 219 -21.81 -12.09 -8.38
CA ALA A 219 -20.75 -11.16 -8.76
C ALA A 219 -20.44 -11.22 -10.26
N GLY A 220 -20.46 -12.41 -10.87
CA GLY A 220 -20.25 -12.59 -12.31
C GLY A 220 -21.42 -12.13 -13.20
N GLN A 221 -22.66 -12.15 -12.70
CA GLN A 221 -23.85 -11.71 -13.45
C GLN A 221 -23.92 -10.18 -13.64
N GLY A 222 -23.22 -9.39 -12.82
CA GLY A 222 -23.19 -7.93 -12.90
C GLY A 222 -22.27 -7.36 -14.01
N GLN A 223 -21.56 -8.22 -14.75
CA GLN A 223 -20.58 -7.86 -15.77
C GLN A 223 -21.01 -8.42 -17.15
N GLY A 224 -22.25 -8.15 -17.57
CA GLY A 224 -22.76 -8.45 -18.92
C GLY A 224 -22.74 -7.20 -19.81
N PRO A 225 -22.54 -7.31 -21.14
CA PRO A 225 -22.27 -6.19 -22.02
C PRO A 225 -23.45 -5.22 -22.07
N ASP A 226 -23.14 -3.91 -22.09
CA ASP A 226 -24.09 -2.85 -22.40
C ASP A 226 -24.82 -3.20 -23.72
N GLU A 227 -26.06 -3.64 -23.59
CA GLU A 227 -27.05 -3.62 -24.67
C GLU A 227 -27.37 -2.15 -24.97
N ASN A 228 -26.50 -1.48 -25.72
CA ASN A 228 -26.91 -0.30 -26.47
C ASN A 228 -26.22 -0.27 -27.84
N SER A 229 -26.67 -1.18 -28.69
CA SER A 229 -26.63 -1.05 -30.14
C SER A 229 -27.88 -1.69 -30.71
N SER A 230 -28.51 -0.99 -31.66
CA SER A 230 -29.81 -1.26 -32.32
C SER A 230 -30.96 -0.52 -31.61
N GLU A 231 -31.63 0.48 -32.17
CA GLU A 231 -31.86 0.91 -33.57
C GLU A 231 -31.97 2.44 -33.67
#